data_AF-A0AAV3RPY5-F1
#
_entry.id   AF-A0AAV3RPY5-F1
#
_cell.length_a   1.000
_cell.length_b   1.000
_cell.length_c   1.000
_cell.angle_alpha   90.00
_cell.angle_beta   90.00
_cell.angle_gamma   90.00
#
_symmetry.space_group_name_H-M   'P 1'
#
loop_
_entity.id
_entity.type
_entity.pdbx_description
1 polymer ?
#
loop_
_entity_poly.entity_id
_entity_poly.type
_entity_poly.pdbx_seq_one_letter_code
_entity_poly.pdbx_strand_id
1 'polypeptide(L)'
;MTKDIARGFVFTTDATSLWEEINERFGLYNGPRLYDIRRMIYSIKQGPNSIAGYYNKIKRLWDELACLKPVLNGMDGEEKVM
;
A
#
# COMPACT_ATOMS: atom_id res chain seq x y z
N MET A 1 20.74 2.66 -3.67
CA MET A 1 19.83 3.05 -4.76
C MET A 1 20.38 2.53 -6.07
N THR A 2 19.59 1.78 -6.83
CA THR A 2 20.00 1.20 -8.13
C THR A 2 20.16 2.32 -9.15
N LYS A 3 21.24 2.31 -9.94
CA LYS A 3 21.52 3.36 -10.96
C LYS A 3 20.40 3.49 -12.01
N ASP A 4 19.59 2.45 -12.17
CA ASP A 4 18.49 2.41 -13.13
C ASP A 4 17.31 3.31 -12.74
N ILE A 5 17.01 3.44 -11.45
CA ILE A 5 15.97 4.35 -10.97
C ILE A 5 16.40 5.78 -11.26
N ALA A 6 17.63 6.14 -10.89
CA ALA A 6 18.17 7.49 -11.09
C ALA A 6 18.19 7.93 -12.57
N ARG A 7 18.39 7.00 -13.52
CA ARG A 7 18.37 7.30 -14.97
C ARG A 7 16.99 7.74 -15.49
N GLY A 8 15.91 7.27 -14.86
CA GLY A 8 14.55 7.66 -15.23
C GLY A 8 14.19 9.09 -14.87
N PHE A 9 14.94 9.71 -13.96
CA PHE A 9 14.62 10.99 -13.35
C PHE A 9 15.68 12.09 -13.59
N VAL A 10 16.56 11.88 -14.59
CA VAL A 10 17.70 12.79 -14.88
C VAL A 10 17.23 14.19 -15.31
N PHE A 11 15.97 14.33 -15.74
CA PHE A 11 15.41 15.58 -16.23
C PHE A 11 14.51 16.30 -15.22
N THR A 12 14.34 15.78 -14.01
CA THR A 12 13.49 16.40 -12.99
C THR A 12 14.25 17.54 -12.30
N THR A 13 13.68 18.74 -12.31
CA THR A 13 14.34 19.98 -11.88
C THR A 13 14.26 20.25 -10.38
N ASP A 14 13.30 19.66 -9.68
CA ASP A 14 13.09 19.86 -8.25
C ASP A 14 12.70 18.55 -7.53
N ALA A 15 12.97 18.51 -6.22
CA ALA A 15 12.74 17.33 -5.40
C ALA A 15 11.25 17.01 -5.23
N THR A 16 10.36 18.00 -5.35
CA THR A 16 8.91 17.82 -5.20
C THR A 16 8.35 17.10 -6.42
N SER A 17 8.66 17.56 -7.63
CA SER A 17 8.26 16.89 -8.87
C SER A 17 8.87 15.49 -8.99
N LEU A 18 10.10 15.28 -8.48
CA LEU A 18 10.69 13.94 -8.41
C LEU A 18 9.88 13.01 -7.52
N TRP A 19 9.50 13.49 -6.34
CA TRP A 19 8.68 12.74 -5.40
C TRP A 19 7.29 12.43 -5.97
N GLU A 20 6.67 13.39 -6.66
CA GLU A 20 5.39 13.21 -7.34
C GLU A 20 5.47 12.16 -8.44
N GLU A 21 6.49 12.21 -9.31
CA GLU A 21 6.66 11.23 -10.40
C GLU A 21 6.93 9.81 -9.88
N ILE A 22 7.70 9.69 -8.78
CA ILE A 22 7.91 8.41 -8.10
C ILE A 22 6.58 7.90 -7.53
N ASN A 23 5.79 8.78 -6.90
CA ASN A 23 4.51 8.40 -6.30
C ASN A 23 3.44 8.08 -7.36
N GLU A 24 3.45 8.74 -8.51
CA GLU A 24 2.55 8.44 -9.62
C GLU A 24 2.90 7.08 -10.25
N ARG A 25 4.19 6.85 -10.57
CA ARG A 25 4.63 5.62 -11.23
C ARG A 25 4.62 4.40 -10.32
N PHE A 26 4.93 4.57 -9.03
CA PHE A 26 5.12 3.48 -8.10
C PHE A 26 4.17 3.49 -6.89
N GLY A 27 3.51 4.60 -6.58
CA GLY A 27 2.52 4.68 -5.49
C GLY A 27 1.22 3.92 -5.80
N LEU A 28 0.83 3.85 -7.08
CA LEU A 28 -0.29 3.04 -7.57
C LEU A 28 -0.01 1.52 -7.56
N TYR A 29 1.26 1.11 -7.45
CA TYR A 29 1.65 -0.32 -7.40
C TYR A 29 1.08 -1.06 -6.17
N ASN A 30 0.50 -0.33 -5.22
CA ASN A 30 -0.17 -0.90 -4.06
C ASN A 30 -1.52 -1.54 -4.39
N GLY A 31 -2.11 -1.35 -5.57
CA GLY A 31 -3.42 -1.91 -5.94
C GLY A 31 -3.50 -3.44 -5.83
N PRO A 32 -2.63 -4.22 -6.51
CA PRO A 32 -2.56 -5.67 -6.37
C PRO A 32 -2.31 -6.11 -4.92
N ARG A 33 -1.41 -5.42 -4.20
CA ARG A 33 -1.09 -5.75 -2.81
C ARG A 33 -2.27 -5.50 -1.87
N LEU A 34 -2.99 -4.40 -2.06
CA LEU A 34 -4.21 -4.05 -1.34
C LEU A 34 -5.29 -5.11 -1.54
N TYR A 35 -5.50 -5.53 -2.80
CA TYR A 35 -6.44 -6.59 -3.13
C TYR A 35 -6.05 -7.91 -2.45
N ASP A 36 -4.77 -8.28 -2.51
CA ASP A 36 -4.27 -9.50 -1.86
C ASP A 36 -4.47 -9.46 -0.35
N ILE A 37 -4.17 -8.35 0.33
CA ILE A 37 -4.38 -8.21 1.78
C ILE A 37 -5.86 -8.31 2.13
N ARG A 38 -6.75 -7.64 1.38
CA ARG A 38 -8.19 -7.75 1.56
C ARG A 38 -8.64 -9.21 1.39
N ARG A 39 -8.19 -9.90 0.34
CA ARG A 39 -8.50 -11.32 0.11
C ARG A 39 -8.00 -12.20 1.27
N MET A 40 -6.79 -11.95 1.77
CA MET A 40 -6.24 -12.68 2.93
C MET A 40 -7.07 -12.46 4.18
N ILE A 41 -7.52 -11.23 4.47
CA ILE A 41 -8.40 -10.94 5.60
C ILE A 41 -9.74 -11.67 5.46
N TYR A 42 -10.38 -11.65 4.28
CA TYR A 42 -11.66 -12.35 4.06
C TYR A 42 -11.55 -13.87 4.13
N SER A 43 -10.40 -14.43 3.77
CA SER A 43 -10.19 -15.89 3.73
C SER A 43 -9.57 -16.44 5.01
N ILE A 44 -9.12 -15.59 5.94
CA ILE A 44 -8.45 -16.06 7.15
C ILE A 44 -9.43 -16.83 8.05
N LYS A 45 -8.97 -17.99 8.51
CA LYS A 45 -9.67 -18.84 9.48
C LYS A 45 -8.70 -19.21 10.58
N GLN A 46 -9.19 -19.39 11.80
CA GLN A 46 -8.35 -19.79 12.93
C GLN A 46 -7.62 -21.12 12.67
N GLY A 47 -8.35 -22.13 12.18
CA GLY A 47 -7.81 -23.46 11.93
C GLY A 47 -7.17 -24.05 13.20
N PRO A 48 -6.00 -24.70 13.11
CA PRO A 48 -5.31 -25.27 14.28
C PRO A 48 -4.50 -24.25 15.09
N ASN A 49 -4.54 -22.96 14.74
CA ASN A 49 -3.78 -21.94 15.46
C ASN A 49 -4.41 -21.65 16.82
N SER A 50 -3.56 -21.34 17.81
CA SER A 50 -4.03 -20.75 19.07
C SER A 50 -4.74 -19.42 18.82
N ILE A 51 -5.60 -19.00 19.75
CA ILE A 51 -6.32 -17.72 19.67
C ILE A 51 -5.33 -16.55 19.48
N ALA A 52 -4.23 -16.55 20.26
CA ALA A 52 -3.19 -15.55 20.14
C ALA A 52 -2.50 -15.57 18.76
N GLY A 53 -2.20 -16.77 18.24
CA GLY A 53 -1.59 -16.93 16.92
C GLY A 53 -2.51 -16.46 15.80
N TYR A 54 -3.81 -16.73 15.89
CA TYR A 54 -4.81 -16.25 14.95
C TYR A 54 -4.96 -14.73 15.00
N TYR A 55 -5.11 -14.16 16.19
CA TYR A 55 -5.24 -12.72 16.37
C TYR A 55 -4.02 -11.97 15.82
N ASN A 56 -2.80 -12.46 16.10
CA ASN A 56 -1.58 -11.83 15.60
C ASN A 56 -1.52 -11.83 14.06
N LYS A 57 -2.02 -12.88 13.39
CA LYS A 57 -2.11 -12.91 11.92
C LYS A 57 -3.06 -11.85 11.38
N ILE A 58 -4.23 -11.69 12.01
CA ILE A 58 -5.20 -10.65 11.64
C ILE A 58 -4.60 -9.26 11.86
N LYS A 59 -4.03 -9.02 13.06
CA LYS A 59 -3.43 -7.74 13.42
C LYS A 59 -2.36 -7.30 12.44
N ARG A 60 -1.48 -8.23 12.03
CA ARG A 60 -0.44 -7.97 11.02
C ARG A 60 -1.03 -7.53 9.68
N LEU A 61 -2.09 -8.19 9.21
CA LEU A 61 -2.76 -7.82 7.96
C LEU A 61 -3.45 -6.45 8.05
N TRP A 62 -4.02 -6.11 9.21
CA TRP A 62 -4.59 -4.78 9.44
C TRP A 62 -3.51 -3.69 9.49
N ASP A 63 -2.38 -3.94 10.14
CA ASP A 63 -1.27 -2.99 10.18
C ASP A 63 -0.70 -2.73 8.78
N GLU A 64 -0.55 -3.80 8.00
CA GLU A 64 -0.11 -3.69 6.61
C GLU A 64 -1.12 -2.90 5.75
N LEU A 65 -2.41 -3.17 5.92
CA LEU A 65 -3.47 -2.40 5.26
C LEU A 65 -3.43 -0.92 5.66
N ALA A 66 -3.18 -0.62 6.93
CA ALA A 66 -3.09 0.73 7.45
C ALA A 66 -1.86 1.48 6.92
N CYS A 67 -0.75 0.80 6.62
CA CYS A 67 0.41 1.40 5.96
C CYS A 67 0.16 1.71 4.47
N LEU A 68 -0.72 0.95 3.80
CA LEU A 68 -1.04 1.17 2.38
C LEU A 68 -2.12 2.24 2.16
N LYS A 69 -3.06 2.42 3.10
CA LYS A 69 -4.11 3.44 3.02
C LYS A 69 -3.64 4.90 2.93
N PRO A 70 -2.58 5.38 3.62
CA PRO A 70 -2.12 6.76 3.48
C PRO A 70 -1.66 7.11 2.06
N VAL A 71 -1.36 6.12 1.22
CA VAL A 71 -1.02 6.33 -0.21
C VAL A 71 -2.28 6.59 -1.07
N LEU A 72 -3.47 6.21 -0.61
CA LEU A 72 -4.72 6.29 -1.37
C LEU A 72 -5.57 7.52 -1.01
N ASN A 73 -5.41 8.09 0.19
CA ASN A 73 -6.16 9.31 0.59
C ASN A 73 -5.80 10.56 -0.22
N GLY A 74 -4.71 10.53 -1.02
CA GLY A 74 -4.38 11.58 -1.98
C GLY A 74 -5.06 11.43 -3.36
N MET A 75 -5.81 10.35 -3.58
CA MET A 75 -6.50 10.07 -4.85
C MET A 75 -8.00 9.82 -4.70
N ASP A 76 -8.53 9.81 -3.47
CA ASP A 76 -9.96 9.66 -3.20
C ASP A 76 -10.61 11.04 -2.95
N GLY A 77 -10.60 11.85 -4.01
CA GLY A 77 -11.55 12.93 -4.16
C GLY A 77 -12.87 12.33 -4.65
N GLU A 78 -13.95 12.61 -3.91
CA GLU A 78 -15.36 12.32 -4.22
C GLU A 78 -15.89 10.93 -3.83
N GLU A 79 -16.06 10.68 -2.53
CA GLU A 79 -17.27 9.98 -2.06
C GLU A 79 -17.74 10.53 -0.70
N LYS A 80 -18.29 11.76 -0.72
CA LYS A 80 -19.23 12.19 0.30
C LYS A 80 -20.60 11.56 -0.01
N VAL A 81 -20.87 10.41 0.58
CA VAL A 81 -22.25 9.96 0.82
C VAL A 81 -22.35 9.33 2.20
N MET A 82 -22.66 10.16 3.20
CA MET A 82 -23.88 10.12 4.02
C MET A 82 -23.97 11.38 4.86
#